data_AF-A0A7X8ZPI9-F1
#
_entry.id   AF-A0A7X8ZPI9-F1
#
_cell.length_a   1.000
_cell.length_b   1.000
_cell.length_c   1.000
_cell.angle_alpha   90.00
_cell.angle_beta   90.00
_cell.angle_gamma   90.00
#
_symmetry.space_group_name_H-M   'P 1'
#
loop_
_entity.id
_entity.type
_entity.pdbx_description
1 polymer ?
#
loop_
_entity_poly.entity_id
_entity_poly.type
_entity_poly.pdbx_seq_one_letter_code
_entity_poly.pdbx_strand_id
1 'polypeptide(L)' 'MNENFLLNSATAEQLFHEYAETAPILDYHCHLELQDIYENHHFPNLGAAW' A
#
# COMPACT_ATOMS: atom_id res chain seq x y z
N MET A 1 8.63 8.48 10.05
CA MET A 1 7.42 7.74 10.48
C MET A 1 7.89 6.51 11.24
N ASN A 2 7.21 6.10 12.30
CA ASN A 2 7.50 4.88 13.08
C ASN A 2 6.38 3.84 12.85
N GLU A 3 6.48 2.67 13.51
CA GLU A 3 5.50 1.59 13.37
C GLU A 3 4.08 2.01 13.82
N ASN A 4 3.98 2.96 14.76
CA ASN A 4 2.71 3.45 15.29
C ASN A 4 2.25 4.76 14.61
N PHE A 5 2.65 5.00 13.37
CA PHE A 5 2.28 6.22 12.65
C PHE A 5 0.75 6.32 12.52
N LEU A 6 0.17 7.42 13.02
CA LEU A 6 -1.27 7.69 13.13
C LEU A 6 -2.05 6.80 14.13
N LEU A 7 -1.39 5.93 14.89
CA LEU A 7 -2.02 5.09 15.90
C LEU A 7 -1.95 5.78 17.28
N ASN A 8 -3.02 6.49 17.65
CA ASN A 8 -3.04 7.35 18.85
C ASN A 8 -3.50 6.64 20.14
N SER A 9 -3.57 5.31 20.16
CA SER A 9 -4.00 4.53 21.34
C SER A 9 -3.54 3.07 21.27
N ALA A 10 -3.42 2.42 22.43
CA ALA A 10 -3.10 0.99 22.50
C ALA A 10 -4.11 0.11 21.74
N THR A 11 -5.39 0.48 21.74
CA THR A 11 -6.42 -0.21 20.95
C THR A 11 -6.19 -0.05 19.44
N ALA A 12 -5.75 1.13 18.98
CA ALA A 12 -5.45 1.35 17.56
C ALA A 12 -4.21 0.56 17.11
N GLU A 13 -3.16 0.53 17.94
CA GLU A 13 -1.96 -0.29 17.70
C GLU A 13 -2.33 -1.77 17.58
N GLN A 14 -3.11 -2.29 18.53
CA GLN A 14 -3.54 -3.69 18.51
C GLN A 14 -4.35 -4.03 17.26
N LEU A 15 -5.38 -3.23 16.94
CA LEU A 15 -6.26 -3.49 15.80
C LEU A 15 -5.49 -3.44 14.47
N PHE A 16 -4.53 -2.53 14.34
CA PHE A 16 -3.72 -2.44 13.14
C PHE A 16 -2.74 -3.63 13.02
N HIS A 17 -1.86 -3.82 14.01
CA HIS A 17 -0.77 -4.81 13.91
C HIS A 17 -1.26 -6.26 13.97
N GLU A 18 -2.33 -6.56 14.71
CA GLU A 18 -2.83 -7.94 14.82
C GLU A 18 -3.78 -8.34 13.69
N TYR A 19 -4.49 -7.39 13.07
CA TYR A 19 -5.58 -7.71 12.12
C TYR A 19 -5.46 -7.00 10.78
N ALA A 20 -5.26 -5.68 10.76
CA ALA A 20 -5.32 -4.90 9.52
C ALA A 20 -4.04 -5.03 8.68
N GLU A 21 -2.86 -5.07 9.31
CA GLU A 21 -1.56 -5.04 8.63
C GLU A 21 -1.36 -6.20 7.66
N THR A 22 -1.90 -7.37 7.98
CA THR A 22 -1.75 -8.60 7.17
C THR A 22 -2.93 -8.85 6.23
N ALA A 23 -3.97 -8.01 6.29
CA ALA A 23 -5.12 -8.15 5.41
C ALA A 23 -4.74 -7.85 3.95
N PRO A 24 -5.27 -8.60 2.97
CA PRO A 24 -5.01 -8.31 1.57
C PRO A 24 -5.67 -6.99 1.16
N ILE A 25 -5.06 -6.30 0.19
CA ILE A 25 -5.64 -5.11 -0.42
C ILE A 25 -6.67 -5.55 -1.48
N LEU A 26 -7.90 -5.08 -1.33
CA LEU A 26 -8.94 -5.15 -2.35
C LEU A 26 -9.10 -3.79 -3.01
N ASP A 27 -8.37 -3.55 -4.09
CA ASP A 27 -8.39 -2.29 -4.84
C ASP A 27 -9.43 -2.32 -5.97
N TYR A 28 -10.71 -2.22 -5.61
CA TYR A 28 -11.84 -2.38 -6.54
C TYR A 28 -11.99 -1.24 -7.55
N HIS A 29 -11.33 -0.11 -7.31
CA HIS A 29 -11.39 1.07 -8.18
C HIS A 29 -10.04 1.78 -8.18
N CYS A 30 -9.32 1.68 -9.30
CA CYS A 30 -8.06 2.35 -9.53
C CYS A 30 -7.99 2.89 -10.97
N HIS A 31 -6.92 3.64 -11.26
CA HIS A 31 -6.63 4.19 -12.58
C HIS A 31 -5.22 3.78 -13.05
N LEU A 32 -4.80 2.57 -12.69
CA LEU A 32 -3.53 2.02 -13.17
C LEU A 32 -3.62 1.74 -14.69
N GLU A 33 -2.52 1.97 -15.39
CA GLU A 33 -2.43 1.66 -16.81
C GLU A 33 -2.39 0.14 -17.02
N LEU A 34 -3.39 -0.39 -17.71
CA LEU A 34 -3.53 -1.84 -17.94
C LEU A 34 -2.36 -2.42 -18.73
N GLN A 35 -1.78 -1.63 -19.64
CA GLN A 35 -0.63 -2.04 -20.43
C GLN A 35 0.59 -2.27 -19.55
N ASP A 36 0.83 -1.40 -18.56
CA ASP A 36 1.98 -1.54 -17.68
C ASP A 36 1.89 -2.80 -16.82
N ILE A 37 0.68 -3.16 -16.40
CA ILE A 37 0.41 -4.43 -15.70
C ILE A 37 0.66 -5.61 -16.64
N TYR A 38 0.12 -5.57 -17.86
CA TYR A 38 0.23 -6.65 -18.84
C TYR A 38 1.68 -6.91 -19.29
N GLU A 39 2.44 -5.85 -19.51
CA GLU A 39 3.84 -5.93 -19.97
C GLU A 39 4.84 -6.11 -18.83
N ASN A 40 4.38 -6.04 -17.57
CA ASN A 40 5.24 -5.97 -16.40
C ASN A 40 6.28 -4.85 -16.55
N HIS A 41 5.78 -3.62 -16.76
CA HIS A 41 6.61 -2.45 -17.08
C HIS A 41 7.69 -2.22 -16.02
N HIS A 42 8.93 -2.02 -16.47
CA HIS A 42 10.05 -1.64 -15.61
C HIS A 42 10.39 -0.16 -15.80
N PHE A 43 10.08 0.66 -14.80
CA PHE A 43 10.37 2.09 -14.86
C PHE A 43 11.90 2.33 -14.91
N PRO A 44 12.39 3.23 -15.78
CA PRO A 44 13.82 3.42 -15.99
C PRO A 44 14.53 4.14 -14.83
N ASN A 45 13.79 4.87 -14.00
CA ASN A 45 14.29 5.56 -12.82
C ASN A 45 13.13 5.94 -11.90
N LEU A 46 13.48 6.43 -10.69
CA LEU A 46 12.49 6.82 -9.68
C LEU A 46 11.55 7.93 -10.16
N GLY A 47 12.05 8.93 -10.89
CA GLY A 47 11.24 10.05 -11.36
C GLY A 47 10.27 9.70 -12.50
N ALA A 48 10.41 8.51 -13.11
CA ALA A 48 9.43 8.00 -14.07
C ALA A 48 8.30 7.21 -13.39
N ALA A 49 8.55 6.66 -12.21
CA ALA A 49 7.57 5.92 -11.41
C ALA A 49 6.77 6.82 -10.44
N TRP A 50 7.32 7.98 -10.10
CA TRP A 50 6.77 8.94 -9.13
C TRP A 50 6.16 10.15 -9.84
#